data_AF-A0A933AZ17-F1
#
_entry.id   AF-A0A933AZ17-F1
#
_cell.length_a   1.000
_cell.length_b   1.000
_cell.length_c   1.000
_cell.angle_alpha   90.00
_cell.angle_beta   90.00
_cell.angle_gamma   90.00
#
_symmetry.space_group_name_H-M   'P 1'
#
loop_
_entity.id
_entity.type
_entity.pdbx_description
1 polymer ?
#
loop_
_entity_poly.entity_id
_entity_poly.type
_entity_poly.pdbx_seq_one_letter_code
_entity_poly.pdbx_strand_id
1 'polypeptide(L)'
;MGKDSRAVKASQRLGIGPGETAQARYDRIGRGFLPLEPDTRVMLRTAIAPLELRTPFGTVVGPADFEDYYVVRMDIPAIYHEADGDVHDVEFVCPGRDNLEPIKE
;
A
#
# COMPACT_ATOMS: atom_id res chain seq x y z
N MET A 1 10.89 -5.45 45.13
CA MET A 1 9.80 -4.48 45.42
C MET A 1 10.00 -3.31 44.47
N GLY A 2 8.97 -2.94 43.70
CA GLY A 2 8.99 -1.90 42.64
C GLY A 2 9.28 -2.48 41.25
N LYS A 3 8.29 -2.87 40.44
CA LYS A 3 7.51 -2.01 39.50
C LYS A 3 8.50 -1.21 38.64
N ASP A 4 8.84 -1.66 37.44
CA ASP A 4 8.10 -1.28 36.23
C ASP A 4 8.22 -2.32 35.10
N SER A 5 7.24 -3.22 35.00
CA SER A 5 7.12 -4.21 33.91
C SER A 5 5.90 -3.97 33.02
N ARG A 6 5.49 -2.71 32.83
CA ARG A 6 4.25 -2.38 32.10
C ARG A 6 4.42 -1.56 30.82
N ALA A 7 5.64 -1.36 30.33
CA ALA A 7 5.89 -0.67 29.06
C ALA A 7 6.35 -1.60 27.92
N VAL A 8 6.50 -2.91 28.15
CA VAL A 8 7.09 -3.85 27.16
C VAL A 8 6.07 -4.85 26.60
N LYS A 9 4.78 -4.70 26.90
CA LYS A 9 3.72 -5.61 26.43
C LYS A 9 2.65 -4.89 25.61
N ALA A 10 3.06 -4.31 24.48
CA ALA A 10 2.12 -3.92 23.42
C ALA A 10 2.72 -3.94 22.00
N SER A 11 3.96 -4.42 21.81
CA SER A 11 4.60 -4.48 20.47
C SER A 11 4.91 -5.90 19.99
N GLN A 12 4.35 -6.92 20.65
CA GLN A 12 4.72 -8.33 20.44
C GLN A 12 3.56 -9.19 19.90
N ARG A 13 2.74 -8.63 18.99
CA ARG A 13 1.69 -9.39 18.29
C ARG A 13 1.82 -9.45 16.76
N LEU A 14 2.82 -8.80 16.17
CA LEU A 14 3.05 -8.84 14.72
C LEU A 14 4.49 -9.20 14.31
N GLY A 15 5.40 -9.49 15.25
CA GLY A 15 6.75 -9.95 14.91
C GLY A 15 7.59 -8.96 14.08
N ILE A 16 7.28 -7.66 14.12
CA ILE A 16 8.02 -6.65 13.37
C ILE A 16 9.17 -6.15 14.25
N GLY A 17 10.34 -6.75 14.09
CA GLY A 17 11.57 -6.23 14.66
C GLY A 17 12.12 -5.09 13.79
N PRO A 18 12.69 -4.02 14.38
CA PRO A 18 13.43 -3.02 13.60
C PRO A 18 14.67 -3.71 12.99
N GLY A 19 14.74 -3.77 11.65
CA GLY A 19 15.87 -4.33 10.93
C GLY A 19 15.58 -5.52 10.01
N GLU A 20 14.31 -5.94 9.85
CA GLU A 20 13.96 -6.93 8.81
C GLU A 20 14.13 -6.28 7.43
N THR A 21 15.06 -6.82 6.63
CA THR A 21 15.26 -6.37 5.25
C THR A 21 14.09 -6.80 4.37
N ALA A 22 13.80 -6.04 3.31
CA ALA A 22 12.80 -6.42 2.32
C ALA A 22 13.04 -7.85 1.77
N GLN A 23 14.32 -8.27 1.67
CA GLN A 23 14.73 -9.61 1.28
C GLN A 23 14.37 -10.70 2.31
N ALA A 24 14.54 -10.44 3.61
CA ALA A 24 14.14 -11.39 4.66
C ALA A 24 12.61 -11.57 4.70
N ARG A 25 11.88 -10.48 4.45
CA ARG A 25 10.42 -10.51 4.29
C ARG A 25 10.02 -11.31 3.06
N TYR A 26 10.73 -11.13 1.94
CA TYR A 26 10.54 -11.88 0.68
C TYR A 26 10.75 -13.40 0.85
N ASP A 27 11.79 -13.82 1.54
CA ASP A 27 12.10 -15.24 1.74
C ASP A 27 11.08 -15.94 2.63
N ARG A 28 10.40 -15.20 3.53
CA ARG A 28 9.38 -15.73 4.45
C ARG A 28 8.03 -15.98 3.78
N ILE A 29 7.64 -15.15 2.81
CA ILE A 29 6.28 -15.18 2.21
C ILE A 29 6.20 -16.17 1.03
N GLY A 30 7.34 -16.66 0.54
CA GLY A 30 7.40 -17.66 -0.52
C GLY A 30 7.68 -17.05 -1.90
N ARG A 31 8.40 -17.82 -2.72
CA ARG A 31 8.95 -17.39 -4.02
C ARG A 31 7.83 -17.06 -5.02
N GLY A 32 7.65 -15.78 -5.33
CA GLY A 32 6.85 -15.34 -6.48
C GLY A 32 6.57 -13.84 -6.55
N PHE A 33 6.72 -13.11 -5.44
CA PHE A 33 6.11 -11.79 -5.27
C PHE A 33 7.10 -10.77 -4.70
N LEU A 34 8.00 -10.19 -5.53
CA LEU A 34 8.84 -9.07 -5.10
C LEU A 34 7.96 -7.87 -4.72
N PRO A 35 7.92 -7.40 -3.46
CA PRO A 35 7.07 -6.27 -3.10
C PRO A 35 7.46 -5.04 -3.93
N LEU A 36 6.47 -4.23 -4.33
CA LEU A 36 6.78 -2.95 -4.96
C LEU A 36 7.42 -2.05 -3.91
N GLU A 37 8.57 -1.49 -4.24
CA GLU A 37 9.29 -0.62 -3.33
C GLU A 37 8.57 0.74 -3.25
N PRO A 38 8.61 1.42 -2.09
CA PRO A 38 8.28 2.84 -2.03
C PRO A 38 9.01 3.63 -3.12
N ASP A 39 8.37 4.68 -3.62
CA ASP A 39 8.81 5.50 -4.74
C ASP A 39 8.80 4.82 -6.12
N THR A 40 8.37 3.54 -6.21
CA THR A 40 8.16 2.89 -7.51
C THR A 40 7.05 3.59 -8.29
N ARG A 41 7.35 4.00 -9.53
CA ARG A 41 6.37 4.49 -10.49
C ARG A 41 5.53 3.35 -11.04
N VAL A 42 4.21 3.53 -11.05
CA VAL A 42 3.26 2.51 -11.47
C VAL A 42 2.17 3.07 -12.36
N MET A 43 1.64 2.21 -13.21
CA MET A 43 0.37 2.39 -13.92
C MET A 43 -0.67 1.46 -13.30
N LEU A 44 -1.86 2.00 -13.03
CA LEU A 44 -3.04 1.25 -12.63
C LEU A 44 -3.70 0.65 -13.88
N ARG A 45 -3.86 -0.68 -13.90
CA ARG A 45 -4.31 -1.43 -15.08
C ARG A 45 -5.82 -1.40 -15.32
N THR A 46 -6.63 -1.14 -14.28
CA THR A 46 -8.10 -1.24 -14.36
C THR A 46 -8.80 -0.03 -13.76
N ALA A 47 -10.05 0.16 -14.17
CA ALA A 47 -11.00 1.02 -13.47
C ALA A 47 -11.35 0.37 -12.12
N ILE A 48 -11.08 1.07 -11.03
CA ILE A 48 -11.36 0.60 -9.67
C ILE A 48 -12.68 1.24 -9.26
N ALA A 49 -13.84 0.65 -9.54
CA ALA A 49 -15.09 1.23 -9.05
C ALA A 49 -15.08 1.28 -7.50
N PRO A 50 -15.50 2.40 -6.88
CA PRO A 50 -16.17 3.57 -7.45
C PRO A 50 -15.25 4.77 -7.76
N LEU A 51 -13.95 4.55 -7.98
CA LEU A 51 -12.97 5.55 -8.40
C LEU A 51 -12.96 5.73 -9.93
N GLU A 52 -13.09 6.97 -10.35
CA GLU A 52 -12.77 7.45 -11.69
C GLU A 52 -11.35 8.01 -11.71
N LEU A 53 -10.48 7.40 -12.50
CA LEU A 53 -9.08 7.82 -12.63
C LEU A 53 -8.95 8.91 -13.69
N ARG A 54 -8.53 10.12 -13.30
CA ARG A 54 -8.17 11.19 -14.24
C ARG A 54 -6.84 10.90 -14.96
N THR A 55 -5.99 10.09 -14.34
CA THR A 55 -4.75 9.55 -14.89
C THR A 55 -4.57 8.13 -14.35
N PRO A 56 -4.05 7.18 -15.14
CA PRO A 56 -3.73 5.84 -14.64
C PRO A 56 -2.41 5.80 -13.86
N PHE A 57 -1.66 6.90 -13.76
CA PHE A 57 -0.30 6.90 -13.21
C PHE A 57 -0.23 7.38 -11.76
N GLY A 58 0.69 6.77 -11.01
CA GLY A 58 0.98 7.16 -9.63
C GLY A 58 2.30 6.59 -9.11
N THR A 59 2.59 6.89 -7.86
CA THR A 59 3.79 6.44 -7.14
C THR A 59 3.40 5.61 -5.93
N VAL A 60 4.00 4.43 -5.77
CA VAL A 60 3.85 3.61 -4.58
C VAL A 60 4.42 4.34 -3.37
N VAL A 61 3.60 4.57 -2.36
CA VAL A 61 4.04 5.09 -1.05
C VAL A 61 4.55 3.95 -0.18
N GLY A 62 3.92 2.78 -0.30
CA GLY A 62 4.31 1.58 0.42
C GLY A 62 3.19 0.52 0.42
N PRO A 63 3.39 -0.58 1.15
CA PRO A 63 2.32 -1.57 1.35
C PRO A 63 1.19 -0.98 2.19
N ALA A 64 -0.04 -1.39 1.89
CA ALA A 64 -1.20 -1.12 2.73
C ALA A 64 -1.29 -2.12 3.90
N ASP A 65 -2.24 -1.91 4.81
CA ASP A 65 -2.50 -2.82 5.93
C ASP A 65 -3.12 -4.16 5.49
N PHE A 66 -3.64 -4.23 4.26
CA PHE A 66 -4.20 -5.44 3.66
C PHE A 66 -3.12 -6.21 2.88
N GLU A 67 -3.16 -7.54 2.98
CA GLU A 67 -2.23 -8.42 2.26
C GLU A 67 -2.35 -8.22 0.74
N ASP A 68 -1.21 -8.01 0.08
CA ASP A 68 -1.08 -7.74 -1.37
C ASP A 68 -1.66 -6.43 -1.90
N TYR A 69 -1.95 -5.46 -1.03
CA TYR A 69 -2.35 -4.10 -1.43
C TYR A 69 -1.23 -3.08 -1.20
N TYR A 70 -1.25 -2.01 -1.99
CA TYR A 70 -0.31 -0.91 -1.89
C TYR A 70 -1.05 0.41 -1.80
N VAL A 71 -0.50 1.36 -1.06
CA VAL A 71 -0.93 2.75 -1.11
C VAL A 71 -0.19 3.44 -2.25
N VAL A 72 -0.95 4.00 -3.19
CA VAL A 72 -0.42 4.72 -4.35
C VAL A 72 -0.90 6.16 -4.30
N ARG A 73 0.04 7.10 -4.36
CA ARG A 73 -0.26 8.53 -4.58
C ARG A 73 -0.44 8.75 -6.08
N MET A 74 -1.61 9.22 -6.48
CA MET A 74 -1.92 9.52 -7.88
C MET A 74 -1.21 10.81 -8.33
N ASP A 75 -0.82 10.89 -9.60
CA ASP A 75 -0.23 12.12 -10.16
C ASP A 75 -1.26 13.26 -10.26
N ILE A 76 -2.50 12.89 -10.55
CA ILE A 76 -3.67 13.75 -10.54
C ILE A 76 -4.69 13.07 -9.63
N PRO A 77 -5.30 13.78 -8.66
CA PRO A 77 -6.32 13.20 -7.80
C PRO A 77 -7.43 12.52 -8.62
N ALA A 78 -7.74 11.27 -8.26
CA ALA A 78 -8.88 10.54 -8.78
C ALA A 78 -10.18 11.14 -8.24
N ILE A 79 -11.31 10.76 -8.80
CA ILE A 79 -12.64 11.12 -8.30
C ILE A 79 -13.25 9.87 -7.66
N TYR A 80 -13.61 9.95 -6.39
CA TYR A 80 -14.43 8.93 -5.73
C TYR A 80 -15.89 9.30 -5.87
N HIS A 81 -16.70 8.38 -6.38
CA HIS A 81 -18.14 8.53 -6.48
C HIS A 81 -18.80 7.86 -5.27
N GLU A 82 -19.45 8.66 -4.42
CA GLU A 82 -20.23 8.15 -3.29
C GLU A 82 -21.55 7.52 -3.75
N ALA A 83 -22.16 6.71 -2.88
CA ALA A 83 -23.41 6.03 -3.18
C ALA A 83 -24.62 6.99 -3.27
N ASP A 84 -24.53 8.17 -2.67
CA ASP A 84 -25.55 9.21 -2.70
C ASP A 84 -25.41 10.16 -3.91
N GLY A 85 -24.37 9.99 -4.72
CA GLY A 85 -24.08 10.79 -5.90
C GLY A 85 -23.10 11.95 -5.67
N ASP A 86 -22.63 12.15 -4.43
CA ASP A 86 -21.54 13.09 -4.17
C ASP A 86 -20.20 12.58 -4.72
N VAL A 87 -19.30 13.52 -4.99
CA VAL A 87 -17.97 13.23 -5.54
C VAL A 87 -16.87 13.95 -4.79
N HIS A 88 -15.76 13.25 -4.58
CA HIS A 88 -14.61 13.77 -3.84
C HIS A 88 -13.29 13.49 -4.57
N ASP A 89 -12.37 14.44 -4.52
CA ASP A 89 -11.01 14.21 -4.99
C ASP A 89 -10.25 13.29 -4.02
N VAL A 90 -9.56 12.31 -4.58
CA VAL A 90 -8.78 11.31 -3.84
C VAL A 90 -7.36 11.24 -4.37
N GLU A 91 -6.42 11.68 -3.54
CA GLU A 91 -4.98 11.68 -3.86
C GLU A 91 -4.33 10.30 -3.69
N PHE A 92 -4.87 9.47 -2.78
CA PHE A 92 -4.30 8.18 -2.42
C PHE A 92 -5.30 7.06 -2.66
N VAL A 93 -4.87 6.05 -3.41
CA VAL A 93 -5.67 4.87 -3.72
C VAL A 93 -4.99 3.62 -3.18
N CYS A 94 -5.79 2.59 -2.88
CA CYS A 94 -5.31 1.33 -2.34
C CYS A 94 -5.61 0.16 -3.30
N PRO A 95 -4.89 0.05 -4.44
CA PRO A 95 -5.07 -1.06 -5.36
C PRO A 95 -4.38 -2.33 -4.87
N GLY A 96 -4.96 -3.46 -5.25
CA GLY A 96 -4.30 -4.76 -5.20
C GLY A 96 -3.10 -4.78 -6.17
N ARG A 97 -2.08 -5.55 -5.82
CA ARG A 97 -0.84 -5.69 -6.60
C ARG A 97 -1.08 -6.07 -8.07
N ASP A 98 -2.04 -6.94 -8.31
CA ASP A 98 -2.44 -7.43 -9.62
C ASP A 98 -2.92 -6.30 -10.57
N ASN A 99 -3.35 -5.19 -9.99
CA ASN A 99 -3.79 -3.99 -10.69
C ASN A 99 -2.64 -2.98 -10.91
N LEU A 100 -1.42 -3.29 -10.49
CA LEU A 100 -0.26 -2.41 -10.61
C LEU A 100 0.76 -2.95 -11.62
N GLU A 101 1.18 -2.07 -12.52
CA GLU A 101 2.24 -2.33 -13.49
C GLU A 101 3.39 -1.33 -13.27
N PRO A 102 4.58 -1.76 -12.83
CA PRO A 102 5.74 -0.88 -12.71
C PRO A 102 6.12 -0.30 -14.07
N ILE A 103 6.27 1.01 -14.15
CA ILE A 103 6.78 1.68 -15.34
C ILE A 103 8.27 1.96 -15.14
N LYS A 104 9.08 1.57 -16.12
CA LYS A 104 10.50 1.95 -16.14
C LYS A 104 10.61 3.32 -16.78
N GLU A 105 11.17 4.27 -16.05
CA GLU A 105 11.63 5.54 -16.61
C GLU A 105 12.91 5.35 -17.45
#